data_AF-A0A0N0XIX6-F1
#
_entry.id   AF-A0A0N0XIX6-F1
#
_cell.length_a   1.000
_cell.length_b   1.000
_cell.length_c   1.000
_cell.angle_alpha   90.00
_cell.angle_beta   90.00
_cell.angle_gamma   90.00
#
_symmetry.space_group_name_H-M   'P 1'
#
loop_
_entity.id
_entity.type
_entity.pdbx_description
1 polymer ?
#
loop_
_entity_poly.entity_id
_entity_poly.type
_entity_poly.pdbx_seq_one_letter_code
_entity_poly.pdbx_strand_id
1 'polypeptide(L)'
;MKPRTAAPPQFNLRIGSLAVPGMSVRDGQRLARAFEHELSRLLAAQPLPAQGFQRERLQLPRLHRTAAERPERTGTRLARLIATQLLTPPDVEAEHG
;
A
#
# COMPACT_ATOMS: atom_id res chain seq x y z
N MET A 1 32.37 0.15 -19.79
CA MET A 1 31.84 -0.16 -18.44
C MET A 1 30.36 -0.48 -18.58
N LYS A 2 29.91 -1.72 -18.33
CA LYS A 2 28.47 -2.04 -18.35
C LYS A 2 27.83 -1.49 -17.06
N PRO A 3 26.73 -0.73 -17.13
CA PRO A 3 26.05 -0.31 -15.91
C PRO A 3 25.60 -1.56 -15.14
N ARG A 4 26.07 -1.72 -13.90
CA ARG A 4 25.51 -2.68 -12.95
C ARG A 4 24.06 -2.24 -12.75
N THR A 5 23.14 -2.96 -13.38
CA THR A 5 21.70 -2.82 -13.12
C THR A 5 21.51 -3.05 -11.63
N ALA A 6 21.34 -1.97 -10.87
CA ALA A 6 21.01 -2.07 -9.46
C ALA A 6 19.69 -2.86 -9.38
N ALA A 7 19.69 -3.97 -8.64
CA ALA A 7 18.47 -4.71 -8.38
C ALA A 7 17.44 -3.74 -7.80
N PRO A 8 16.17 -3.78 -8.24
CA PRO A 8 15.15 -2.90 -7.69
C PRO A 8 15.06 -3.13 -6.17
N PRO A 9 14.87 -2.06 -5.38
CA PRO A 9 14.80 -2.16 -3.93
C PRO A 9 13.71 -3.16 -3.52
N GLN A 10 14.09 -4.19 -2.78
CA GLN A 10 13.14 -5.13 -2.20
C GLN A 10 12.61 -4.56 -0.89
N PHE A 11 11.35 -4.10 -0.91
CA PHE A 11 10.64 -3.71 0.29
C PHE A 11 10.09 -4.95 0.99
N ASN A 12 10.46 -5.13 2.26
CA ASN A 12 9.95 -6.21 3.10
C ASN A 12 8.94 -5.61 4.10
N LEU A 13 7.67 -5.56 3.69
CA LEU A 13 6.57 -5.16 4.55
C LEU A 13 6.03 -6.39 5.29
N ARG A 14 5.92 -6.30 6.62
CA ARG A 14 5.30 -7.37 7.43
C ARG A 14 4.17 -6.81 8.29
N ILE A 15 2.99 -7.37 8.09
CA ILE A 15 1.71 -7.11 8.75
C ILE A 15 1.11 -8.48 9.07
N GLY A 16 1.17 -8.87 10.34
CA GLY A 16 0.72 -10.20 10.77
C GLY A 16 -0.75 -10.48 10.46
N SER A 17 -1.62 -9.50 10.71
CA SER A 17 -3.04 -9.55 10.34
C SER A 17 -3.62 -8.14 10.27
N LEU A 18 -4.70 -7.98 9.50
CA LEU A 18 -5.50 -6.76 9.48
C LEU A 18 -6.85 -7.07 10.12
N ALA A 19 -7.13 -6.39 11.23
CA ALA A 19 -8.39 -6.53 11.95
C ALA A 19 -9.47 -5.71 11.23
N VAL A 20 -10.40 -6.41 10.58
CA VAL A 20 -11.56 -5.81 9.92
C VAL A 20 -12.83 -6.27 10.66
N PRO A 21 -13.72 -5.35 11.07
CA PRO A 21 -14.99 -5.74 11.70
C PRO A 21 -15.77 -6.75 10.86
N GLY A 22 -16.27 -7.81 11.49
CA GLY A 22 -17.00 -8.88 10.81
C GLY A 22 -16.13 -9.84 9.98
N MET A 23 -14.79 -9.80 10.11
CA MET A 23 -13.87 -10.70 9.42
C MET A 23 -13.25 -11.71 10.38
N SER A 24 -13.12 -12.97 9.94
CA SER A 24 -12.39 -13.99 10.68
C SER A 24 -10.88 -13.69 10.70
N VAL A 25 -10.16 -14.18 11.71
CA VAL A 25 -8.69 -14.04 11.79
C VAL A 25 -8.01 -14.61 10.54
N ARG A 26 -8.51 -15.75 10.02
CA ARG A 26 -7.98 -16.39 8.81
C ARG A 26 -8.13 -15.49 7.58
N ASP A 27 -9.28 -14.85 7.43
CA ASP A 27 -9.50 -13.91 6.33
C ASP A 27 -8.68 -12.63 6.50
N GLY A 28 -8.51 -12.15 7.73
CA GLY A 28 -7.61 -11.03 8.05
C GLY A 28 -6.15 -11.31 7.70
N GLN A 29 -5.68 -12.55 7.88
CA GLN A 29 -4.34 -12.98 7.45
C GLN A 29 -4.23 -13.06 5.92
N ARG A 30 -5.25 -13.58 5.23
CA ARG A 30 -5.27 -13.63 3.75
C ARG A 30 -5.28 -12.22 3.15
N LEU A 31 -6.04 -11.31 3.75
CA LEU A 31 -6.06 -9.90 3.39
C LEU A 31 -4.68 -9.27 3.60
N ALA A 32 -4.08 -9.46 4.77
CA ALA A 32 -2.76 -8.92 5.09
C ALA A 32 -1.68 -9.39 4.13
N ARG A 33 -1.62 -10.70 3.82
CA ARG A 33 -0.66 -11.24 2.84
C ARG A 33 -0.84 -10.65 1.44
N ALA A 34 -2.09 -10.52 0.98
CA ALA A 34 -2.37 -9.92 -0.33
C ALA A 34 -1.99 -8.44 -0.37
N PHE A 35 -2.23 -7.73 0.73
CA PHE A 35 -1.84 -6.34 0.91
C PHE A 35 -0.32 -6.17 0.90
N GLU A 36 0.42 -6.93 1.71
CA GLU A 36 1.89 -6.91 1.77
C GLU A 36 2.51 -7.11 0.39
N HIS A 37 2.05 -8.15 -0.31
CA HIS A 37 2.61 -8.53 -1.60
C HIS A 37 2.36 -7.45 -2.66
N GLU A 38 1.13 -6.95 -2.78
CA GLU A 38 0.81 -5.92 -3.77
C GLU A 38 1.48 -4.58 -3.41
N LEU A 39 1.51 -4.18 -2.14
CA LEU A 39 2.14 -2.92 -1.75
C LEU A 39 3.65 -2.97 -2.00
N SER A 40 4.32 -4.06 -1.60
CA SER A 40 5.76 -4.24 -1.85
C SER A 40 6.07 -4.20 -3.35
N ARG A 41 5.21 -4.82 -4.17
CA ARG A 41 5.33 -4.77 -5.64
C ARG A 41 5.18 -3.34 -6.18
N LEU A 42 4.20 -2.59 -5.72
CA LEU A 42 3.95 -1.21 -6.17
C LEU A 42 5.08 -0.26 -5.76
N LEU A 43 5.60 -0.41 -4.53
CA LEU A 43 6.71 0.38 -4.02
C LEU A 43 8.04 0.03 -4.71
N ALA A 44 8.26 -1.24 -5.08
CA ALA A 44 9.45 -1.63 -5.85
C ALA A 44 9.39 -1.17 -7.32
N ALA A 45 8.19 -0.92 -7.86
CA ALA A 45 7.99 -0.47 -9.23
C ALA A 45 8.21 1.04 -9.43
N GLN A 46 8.33 1.81 -8.35
CA GLN A 46 8.54 3.26 -8.40
C GLN A 46 9.73 3.67 -7.52
N PRO A 47 10.47 4.74 -7.86
CA PRO A 47 11.40 5.32 -6.91
C PRO A 47 10.58 5.84 -5.72
N LEU A 48 10.75 5.23 -4.55
CA LEU A 48 10.15 5.77 -3.34
C LEU A 48 10.58 7.23 -3.19
N PRO A 49 9.67 8.15 -2.82
CA PRO A 49 10.05 9.52 -2.56
C PRO A 49 11.17 9.52 -1.50
N ALA A 50 12.31 10.11 -1.86
CA ALA A 50 13.51 10.13 -1.03
C ALA A 50 13.32 10.88 0.30
N GLN A 51 12.18 11.54 0.50
CA GLN A 51 11.92 12.39 1.66
C GLN A 51 10.49 12.22 2.18
N GLY A 52 10.41 11.99 3.51
CA GLY A 52 9.25 12.33 4.33
C GLY A 52 8.00 11.47 4.12
N PHE A 53 8.07 10.18 4.42
CA PHE A 53 6.84 9.42 4.70
C PHE A 53 6.17 10.01 5.95
N GLN A 54 5.17 10.86 5.75
CA GLN A 54 4.33 11.39 6.82
C GLN A 54 3.21 10.38 7.08
N ARG A 55 3.37 9.58 8.14
CA ARG A 55 2.35 8.64 8.60
C ARG A 55 1.01 9.34 8.84
N GLU A 56 1.03 10.62 9.20
CA GLU A 56 -0.19 11.41 9.43
C GLU A 56 -1.05 11.57 8.17
N ARG A 57 -0.48 11.40 6.97
CA ARG A 57 -1.22 11.54 5.70
C ARG A 57 -1.87 10.26 5.22
N LEU A 58 -1.60 9.12 5.86
CA LEU A 58 -2.26 7.85 5.53
C LEU A 58 -3.69 7.86 6.04
N GLN A 59 -4.62 8.24 5.18
CA GLN A 59 -6.03 8.04 5.42
C GLN A 59 -6.37 6.60 5.08
N LEU A 60 -6.74 5.81 6.08
CA LEU A 60 -7.34 4.50 5.86
C LEU A 60 -8.77 4.71 5.37
N PRO A 61 -9.07 4.48 4.08
CA PRO A 61 -10.43 4.66 3.60
C PRO A 61 -11.34 3.66 4.29
N ARG A 62 -12.59 4.06 4.55
CA ARG A 62 -13.61 3.12 5.03
C ARG A 62 -13.75 2.01 4.01
N LEU A 63 -13.34 0.80 4.38
CA LEU A 63 -13.43 -0.37 3.52
C LEU A 63 -14.89 -0.82 3.43
N HIS A 64 -15.60 -0.32 2.42
CA HIS A 64 -16.88 -0.88 2.01
C HIS A 64 -16.61 -2.19 1.27
N ARG A 65 -16.70 -3.28 2.02
CA ARG A 65 -16.65 -4.66 1.53
C ARG A 65 -18.07 -5.17 1.36
N THR A 66 -18.34 -5.85 0.24
CA THR A 66 -19.52 -6.73 0.16
C THR A 66 -19.20 -8.06 0.83
N ALA A 67 -20.15 -8.69 1.51
CA ALA A 67 -19.90 -9.95 2.24
C ALA A 67 -19.27 -11.04 1.34
N ALA A 68 -19.60 -11.03 0.04
CA ALA A 68 -19.08 -11.94 -0.98
C ALA A 68 -17.67 -11.58 -1.52
N GLU A 69 -17.11 -10.42 -1.18
CA GLU A 69 -15.77 -10.04 -1.65
C GLU A 69 -14.70 -10.90 -0.97
N ARG A 70 -13.77 -11.43 -1.78
CA ARG A 70 -12.64 -12.24 -1.31
C ARG A 70 -11.64 -11.36 -0.56
N PRO A 71 -11.09 -11.81 0.59
CA PRO A 71 -10.16 -11.04 1.40
C PRO A 71 -8.90 -10.63 0.61
N GLU A 72 -8.43 -11.44 -0.33
CA GLU A 72 -7.28 -11.08 -1.17
C GLU A 72 -7.56 -9.86 -2.06
N ARG A 73 -8.76 -9.78 -2.64
CA ARG A 73 -9.14 -8.62 -3.47
C ARG A 73 -9.20 -7.35 -2.64
N THR A 74 -9.77 -7.43 -1.44
CA THR A 74 -9.78 -6.31 -0.49
C THR A 74 -8.35 -5.89 -0.14
N GLY A 75 -7.45 -6.84 0.13
CA GLY A 75 -6.04 -6.59 0.43
C GLY A 75 -5.30 -5.89 -0.71
N THR A 76 -5.43 -6.40 -1.95
CA THR A 76 -4.85 -5.77 -3.16
C THR A 76 -5.40 -4.36 -3.40
N ARG A 77 -6.71 -4.16 -3.24
CA ARG A 77 -7.34 -2.84 -3.39
C ARG A 77 -6.84 -1.85 -2.34
N LEU A 78 -6.73 -2.28 -1.08
CA LEU A 78 -6.18 -1.46 -0.01
C LEU A 78 -4.72 -1.08 -0.31
N ALA A 79 -3.90 -2.02 -0.77
CA ALA A 79 -2.50 -1.76 -1.14
C ALA A 79 -2.38 -0.69 -2.21
N ARG A 80 -3.24 -0.73 -3.23
CA ARG A 80 -3.29 0.30 -4.28
C ARG A 80 -3.68 1.67 -3.73
N LEU A 81 -4.70 1.74 -2.88
CA LEU A 81 -5.14 3.00 -2.28
C LEU A 81 -4.04 3.65 -1.43
N ILE A 82 -3.30 2.83 -0.67
CA ILE A 82 -2.16 3.29 0.13
C ILE A 82 -1.01 3.70 -0.79
N ALA A 83 -0.68 2.90 -1.81
CA ALA A 83 0.36 3.25 -2.77
C ALA A 83 0.05 4.57 -3.48
N THR A 84 -1.21 4.83 -3.88
CA THR A 84 -1.61 6.12 -4.45
C THR A 84 -1.35 7.26 -3.47
N GLN A 85 -1.76 7.14 -2.21
CA GLN A 85 -1.50 8.18 -1.20
C GLN A 85 0.00 8.40 -0.93
N LEU A 86 0.81 7.34 -1.05
CA LEU A 86 2.26 7.40 -0.87
C LEU A 86 3.02 8.01 -2.06
N LEU A 87 2.50 7.80 -3.26
CA LEU A 87 3.16 8.16 -4.52
C LEU A 87 2.62 9.46 -5.12
N THR A 88 1.44 9.91 -4.69
CA THR A 88 0.94 11.25 -4.99
C THR A 88 1.69 12.24 -4.08
N PRO A 89 2.56 13.12 -4.63
CA PRO A 89 3.14 14.19 -3.83
C PRO A 89 2.00 15.02 -3.21
N PRO A 90 2.20 15.65 -2.04
CA PRO A 90 1.31 16.75 -1.68
C PRO A 90 1.29 17.68 -2.88
N ASP A 91 0.10 17.94 -3.40
CA ASP A 91 -0.12 19.07 -4.28
C ASP A 91 0.66 20.22 -3.65
N VAL A 92 1.67 20.69 -4.37
CA VAL A 92 2.21 22.00 -4.09
C VAL A 92 0.99 22.87 -4.30
N GLU A 93 0.40 23.34 -3.21
CA GLU A 93 -0.51 24.48 -3.24
C GLU A 93 0.27 25.58 -3.95
N ALA A 94 0.16 25.61 -5.28
CA ALA A 94 0.65 26.67 -6.09
C ALA A 94 -0.29 27.84 -5.82
N GLU A 95 -0.02 28.50 -4.70
CA GLU A 95 -0.24 29.92 -4.51
C GLU A 95 0.32 30.65 -5.74
N HIS A 96 -0.47 30.80 -6.79
CA HIS A 96 -0.35 31.87 -7.78
C HIS A 96 -1.75 32.47 -7.91
N GLY A 97 -2.16 33.16 -6.85
CA GLY A 97 -3.10 34.28 -6.93
C GLY A 97 -2.33 35.58 -7.10
#